data_AF-D1PLY0-F1
#
_entry.id   AF-D1PLY0-F1
#
_cell.length_a   1.000
_cell.length_b   1.000
_cell.length_c   1.000
_cell.angle_alpha   90.00
_cell.angle_beta   90.00
_cell.angle_gamma   90.00
#
_symmetry.space_group_name_H-M   'P 1'
#
loop_
_entity.id
_entity.type
_entity.pdbx_description
1 polymer ?
#
loop_
_entity_poly.entity_id
_entity_poly.type
_entity_poly.pdbx_seq_one_letter_code
_entity_poly.pdbx_strand_id
1 'polypeptide(L)'
;MTRNYEKVKALLPDVQQLQAEGKTRKRSQSERAVKDLLCRARHKQEKVLPKQRGRKPAKTLAEYKYENKRLKMENELLRDFLQSVERK
;
A
#
# COMPACT_ATOMS: atom_id res chain seq x y z
N MET A 1 -17.29 20.15 -23.25
CA MET A 1 -16.49 21.38 -23.07
C MET A 1 -15.18 21.02 -22.37
N THR A 2 -14.05 21.08 -23.07
CA THR A 2 -12.72 20.93 -22.46
C THR A 2 -12.37 22.23 -21.74
N ARG A 3 -11.91 22.13 -20.49
CA ARG A 3 -11.49 23.31 -19.72
C ARG A 3 -10.13 23.79 -20.23
N ASN A 4 -10.07 25.04 -20.70
CA ASN A 4 -8.83 25.68 -21.13
C ASN A 4 -8.12 26.28 -19.91
N TYR A 5 -7.05 25.62 -19.45
CA TYR A 5 -6.25 26.09 -18.31
C TYR A 5 -5.11 27.00 -18.77
N GLU A 6 -5.44 28.16 -19.33
CA GLU A 6 -4.46 29.13 -19.86
C GLU A 6 -3.45 29.59 -18.81
N LYS A 7 -3.93 29.90 -17.60
CA LYS A 7 -3.08 30.29 -16.46
C LYS A 7 -2.07 29.20 -16.07
N VAL A 8 -2.44 27.93 -16.19
CA VAL A 8 -1.52 26.81 -15.89
C VAL A 8 -0.51 26.64 -17.03
N LYS A 9 -0.93 26.81 -18.28
CA LYS A 9 -0.03 26.75 -19.44
C LYS A 9 1.06 27.82 -19.37
N ALA A 10 0.71 29.03 -18.94
CA ALA A 10 1.67 30.13 -18.77
C ALA A 10 2.80 29.79 -17.78
N LEU A 11 2.54 28.95 -16.77
CA LEU A 11 3.51 28.56 -15.73
C LEU A 11 4.37 27.34 -16.08
N LEU A 12 4.08 26.65 -17.19
CA LEU A 12 4.82 25.44 -17.58
C LEU A 12 6.31 25.67 -17.87
N PRO A 13 6.72 26.76 -18.57
CA PRO A 13 8.14 27.03 -18.84
C PRO A 13 8.96 27.15 -17.55
N ASP A 14 8.44 27.87 -16.56
CA ASP A 14 9.10 28.06 -15.27
C ASP A 14 9.29 26.72 -14.53
N VAL A 15 8.29 25.84 -14.59
CA VAL A 15 8.38 24.51 -13.98
C VAL A 15 9.45 23.66 -14.68
N GLN A 16 9.56 23.75 -16.01
CA GLN A 16 10.59 23.03 -16.77
C GLN A 16 12.01 23.54 -16.45
N GLN A 17 12.20 24.85 -16.31
CA GLN A 17 13.47 25.43 -15.88
C GLN A 17 13.87 24.93 -14.49
N LEU A 18 12.96 24.96 -13.52
CA LEU A 18 13.22 24.47 -12.16
C LEU A 18 13.52 22.97 -12.12
N GLN A 19 12.97 22.18 -13.05
CA GLN A 19 13.33 20.76 -13.20
C GLN A 19 14.74 20.59 -13.74
N ALA A 20 15.13 21.35 -14.75
CA ALA A 20 16.48 21.33 -15.31
C ALA A 20 17.54 21.74 -14.29
N GLU A 21 17.24 22.73 -13.46
CA GLU A 21 18.10 23.16 -12.34
C GLU A 21 18.12 22.17 -11.15
N GLY A 22 17.29 21.13 -11.17
CA GLY A 22 17.19 20.16 -10.07
C GLY A 22 16.60 20.72 -8.77
N LYS A 23 15.98 21.90 -8.78
CA LYS A 23 15.45 22.55 -7.57
C LYS A 23 14.30 21.73 -6.98
N THR A 24 14.28 21.55 -5.66
CA THR A 24 13.17 20.88 -4.97
C THR A 24 12.10 21.89 -4.56
N ARG A 25 10.88 21.43 -4.31
CA ARG A 25 9.76 22.30 -3.87
C ARG A 25 10.13 23.20 -2.68
N LYS A 26 10.89 22.68 -1.72
CA LYS A 26 11.35 23.43 -0.54
C LYS A 26 12.38 24.51 -0.88
N ARG A 27 13.27 24.23 -1.85
CA ARG A 27 14.35 25.13 -2.26
C ARG A 27 13.92 26.18 -3.28
N SER A 28 12.82 25.94 -4.00
CA SER A 28 12.29 26.90 -4.96
C SER A 28 11.70 28.10 -4.22
N GLN A 29 12.11 29.32 -4.53
CA GLN A 29 11.50 30.55 -3.99
C GLN A 29 10.35 31.07 -4.87
N SER A 30 9.72 30.18 -5.64
CA SER A 30 8.61 30.50 -6.53
C SER A 30 7.26 30.54 -5.83
N GLU A 31 6.27 31.07 -6.53
CA GLU A 31 4.87 31.10 -6.09
C GLU A 31 4.34 29.68 -5.84
N ARG A 32 3.35 29.57 -4.94
CA ARG A 32 2.78 28.29 -4.51
C ARG A 32 2.26 27.45 -5.70
N ALA A 33 1.68 28.10 -6.71
CA ALA A 33 1.18 27.42 -7.91
C ALA A 33 2.29 26.67 -8.66
N VAL A 34 3.44 27.30 -8.87
CA VAL A 34 4.61 26.70 -9.53
C VAL A 34 5.16 25.55 -8.69
N LYS A 35 5.25 25.73 -7.37
CA LYS A 35 5.70 24.69 -6.42
C LYS A 35 4.82 23.44 -6.46
N ASP A 36 3.50 23.61 -6.53
CA ASP A 36 2.56 22.49 -6.57
C ASP A 36 2.60 21.78 -7.94
N LEU A 37 2.76 22.52 -9.04
CA LEU A 37 2.96 21.95 -10.38
C LEU A 37 4.26 21.14 -10.48
N LEU A 38 5.35 21.65 -9.91
CA LEU A 38 6.64 20.95 -9.83
C LEU A 38 6.51 19.60 -9.11
N CYS A 39 5.81 19.56 -7.97
CA CYS A 39 5.55 18.33 -7.24
C CYS A 39 4.72 17.33 -8.06
N ARG A 40 3.65 17.78 -8.70
CA ARG A 40 2.78 16.91 -9.53
C ARG A 40 3.54 16.34 -10.73
N ALA A 41 4.38 17.15 -11.38
CA ALA A 41 5.16 16.71 -12.53
C ALA A 41 6.13 15.57 -12.16
N ARG A 42 6.81 15.66 -11.01
CA ARG A 42 7.69 14.59 -10.50
C ARG A 42 6.93 13.34 -10.11
N HIS A 43 5.81 13.49 -9.41
CA HIS A 43 4.97 12.37 -9.00
C HIS A 43 4.35 11.61 -10.20
N LYS A 44 4.24 12.25 -11.39
CA LYS A 44 3.85 11.57 -12.63
C LYS A 44 5.01 10.83 -13.30
N GLN A 45 6.24 11.33 -13.17
CA GLN A 45 7.45 10.66 -13.68
C GLN A 45 7.79 9.42 -12.85
N GLU A 46 7.66 9.54 -11.54
CA GLU A 46 7.65 8.42 -10.61
C GLU A 46 6.33 7.66 -10.82
N LYS A 47 6.26 6.78 -11.83
CA LYS A 47 5.16 5.83 -12.01
C LYS A 47 5.17 4.84 -10.83
N VAL A 48 4.77 5.31 -9.66
CA VAL A 48 4.56 4.47 -8.48
C VAL A 48 3.33 3.66 -8.81
N LEU A 49 3.53 2.38 -9.14
CA LEU A 49 2.42 1.42 -9.21
C LEU A 49 1.59 1.61 -7.94
N PRO A 50 0.26 1.84 -8.06
CA PRO A 50 -0.55 2.08 -6.89
C PRO A 50 -0.36 0.93 -5.92
N LYS A 51 0.01 1.23 -4.67
CA LYS A 51 0.19 0.21 -3.63
C LYS A 51 -1.10 -0.62 -3.60
N GLN A 52 -1.00 -1.92 -3.91
CA GLN A 52 -2.15 -2.81 -3.86
C GLN A 52 -2.69 -2.77 -2.41
N ARG A 53 -3.90 -2.24 -2.25
CA ARG A 53 -4.63 -2.38 -0.99
C ARG A 53 -5.07 -3.85 -0.91
N GLY A 54 -4.24 -4.67 -0.26
CA GLY A 54 -4.44 -6.11 -0.20
C GLY A 54 -5.66 -6.49 0.63
N ARG A 55 -6.33 -7.58 0.21
CA ARG A 55 -7.24 -8.35 1.08
C ARG A 55 -6.41 -9.12 2.11
N LYS A 56 -7.01 -9.49 3.24
CA LYS A 56 -6.35 -10.42 4.18
C LYS A 56 -6.01 -11.71 3.43
N PRO A 57 -4.82 -12.30 3.64
CA PRO A 57 -4.46 -13.56 3.00
C PRO A 57 -5.47 -14.64 3.41
N ALA A 58 -5.90 -15.45 2.46
CA ALA A 58 -6.67 -16.64 2.76
C ALA A 58 -5.77 -17.63 3.52
N LYS A 59 -6.33 -18.35 4.50
CA LYS A 59 -5.60 -19.42 5.20
C LYS A 59 -5.12 -20.44 4.19
N THR A 60 -3.84 -20.80 4.25
CA THR A 60 -3.24 -21.77 3.32
C THR A 60 -3.64 -23.20 3.67
N LEU A 61 -3.61 -24.12 2.70
CA LEU A 61 -3.86 -25.54 2.96
C LEU A 61 -2.87 -26.14 3.97
N ALA A 62 -1.65 -25.60 4.06
CA ALA A 62 -0.65 -26.02 5.02
C ALA A 62 -1.05 -25.69 6.47
N GLU A 63 -1.60 -24.49 6.71
CA GLU A 63 -2.13 -24.09 8.01
C GLU A 63 -3.24 -25.03 8.48
N TYR A 64 -4.18 -25.39 7.59
CA TYR A 64 -5.25 -26.34 7.92
C TYR A 64 -4.73 -27.74 8.25
N LYS A 65 -3.67 -28.21 7.58
CA LYS A 65 -3.05 -29.50 7.90
C LYS A 65 -2.44 -29.51 9.30
N TYR A 66 -1.75 -28.43 9.66
CA TYR A 66 -1.17 -28.28 11.00
C TYR A 66 -2.25 -28.21 12.08
N GLU A 67 -3.29 -27.39 11.86
CA GLU A 67 -4.44 -27.27 12.76
C GLU A 67 -5.14 -28.62 12.97
N ASN A 68 -5.41 -29.37 11.89
CA ASN A 68 -6.03 -30.69 12.00
C ASN A 68 -5.16 -31.70 12.76
N LYS A 69 -3.83 -31.65 12.61
CA LYS A 69 -2.93 -32.51 13.37
C LYS A 69 -3.02 -32.19 14.86
N ARG A 70 -2.99 -30.91 15.22
CA ARG A 70 -3.14 -30.45 16.60
C ARG A 70 -4.49 -30.87 17.20
N LEU A 71 -5.58 -30.65 16.46
CA LEU A 71 -6.94 -31.01 16.89
C LEU A 71 -7.12 -32.51 17.08
N LYS A 72 -6.44 -33.36 16.30
CA LYS A 72 -6.46 -34.82 16.51
C LYS A 72 -5.82 -35.19 17.85
N MET A 73 -4.65 -34.62 18.15
CA MET A 73 -3.97 -34.85 19.44
C MET A 73 -4.83 -34.39 20.63
N GLU A 74 -5.46 -33.22 20.52
CA GLU A 74 -6.35 -32.71 21.58
C GLU A 74 -7.57 -33.61 21.79
N ASN A 75 -8.17 -34.13 20.71
CA ASN A 75 -9.29 -35.06 20.79
C ASN A 75 -8.91 -36.41 21.40
N GLU A 76 -7.72 -36.94 21.10
CA GLU A 76 -7.22 -38.18 21.71
C GLU A 76 -7.03 -38.00 23.22
N LEU A 77 -6.38 -36.90 23.64
CA LEU A 77 -6.22 -36.58 25.06
C LEU A 77 -7.56 -36.44 25.79
N LEU A 78 -8.56 -35.83 25.14
CA LEU A 78 -9.91 -35.72 25.68
C LEU A 78 -10.59 -37.09 25.84
N ARG A 79 -10.42 -38.00 24.87
CA ARG A 79 -10.97 -39.36 24.94
C ARG A 79 -10.31 -40.16 26.06
N ASP A 80 -8.99 -40.10 26.17
CA ASP A 80 -8.24 -40.79 27.23
C ASP A 80 -8.65 -40.27 28.61
N PHE A 81 -8.84 -38.95 28.72
CA PHE A 81 -9.34 -38.33 29.95
C PHE A 81 -10.73 -38.85 30.30
N LEU A 82 -11.69 -38.81 29.37
CA LEU A 82 -13.05 -39.32 29.60
C LEU A 82 -13.04 -40.81 29.97
N GLN A 83 -12.26 -41.63 29.27
CA GLN A 83 -12.12 -43.05 29.57
C GLN A 83 -11.52 -43.32 30.96
N SER A 84 -10.63 -42.43 31.44
CA SER A 84 -10.06 -42.52 32.79
C SER A 84 -11.07 -42.16 33.89
N VAL A 85 -11.99 -41.23 33.61
CA VAL A 85 -13.01 -40.74 34.54
C VAL A 85 -14.27 -41.62 34.54
N GLU A 86 -14.61 -42.26 33.41
CA GLU A 86 -15.78 -43.12 33.26
C GLU A 86 -15.61 -44.55 33.81
N ARG A 87 -14.46 -44.88 34.43
CA ARG A 87 -14.29 -46.16 35.13
C ARG A 87 -15.14 -46.18 36.43
N LYS A 88 -16.35 -46.73 36.32
CA LYS A 88 -17.11 -47.34 37.41
C LYS A 88 -16.64 -48.77 37.67
#